data_AF-A0A559IDC7-F1
#
_entry.id   AF-A0A559IDC7-F1
#
_cell.length_a   1.000
_cell.length_b   1.000
_cell.length_c   1.000
_cell.angle_alpha   90.00
_cell.angle_beta   90.00
_cell.angle_gamma   90.00
#
_symmetry.space_group_name_H-M   'P 1'
#
loop_
_entity.id
_entity.type
_entity.pdbx_description
1 polymer ?
#
loop_
_entity_poly.entity_id
_entity_poly.type
_entity_poly.pdbx_seq_one_letter_code
_entity_poly.pdbx_strand_id
1 'polypeptide(L)'
;MSDLFTESEDDYKPYIVPKNVKARFEFFPGIGVREIAMILLAGIVGLSVGFIFNFITGSILWVGLAIPTGAFMTLLVKPNPRTGRNTLDILKDMRRFKASPKRYYYQFGEGRGN
;
A
#
# COMPACT_ATOMS: atom_id res chain seq x y z
N MET A 1 -17.81 53.97 -16.99
CA MET A 1 -17.78 53.64 -15.56
C MET A 1 -19.00 52.77 -15.33
N SER A 2 -18.88 51.49 -15.71
CA SER A 2 -18.47 50.39 -14.81
C SER A 2 -19.58 50.14 -13.80
N ASP A 3 -20.29 49.01 -13.97
CA ASP A 3 -20.88 48.18 -12.90
C ASP A 3 -21.91 47.22 -13.52
N LEU A 4 -21.48 46.46 -14.53
CA LEU A 4 -22.23 45.34 -15.10
C LEU A 4 -21.44 44.01 -15.01
N PHE A 5 -20.59 43.91 -13.99
CA PHE A 5 -19.90 42.68 -13.61
C PHE A 5 -20.23 42.37 -12.14
N THR A 6 -21.39 41.78 -11.89
CA THR A 6 -21.56 40.97 -10.69
C THR A 6 -21.67 39.52 -11.16
N GLU A 7 -20.53 38.98 -11.62
CA GLU A 7 -20.35 37.54 -11.68
C GLU A 7 -20.10 37.02 -10.26
N SER A 8 -20.81 35.93 -9.94
CA SER A 8 -20.36 34.81 -9.11
C SER A 8 -20.03 35.06 -7.63
N GLU A 9 -20.93 34.64 -6.76
CA GLU A 9 -20.52 33.85 -5.59
C GLU A 9 -21.36 32.57 -5.59
N ASP A 10 -20.98 31.62 -6.45
CA ASP A 10 -21.41 30.23 -6.28
C ASP A 10 -20.87 29.76 -4.93
N ASP A 11 -21.77 29.63 -3.96
CA ASP A 11 -21.58 29.07 -2.62
C ASP A 11 -20.90 27.69 -2.71
N TYR A 12 -19.57 27.69 -2.75
CA TYR A 12 -18.74 26.50 -2.76
C TYR A 12 -18.87 25.82 -1.39
N LYS A 13 -19.82 24.90 -1.27
CA LYS A 13 -19.89 23.99 -0.12
C LYS A 13 -18.85 22.89 -0.33
N PRO A 14 -17.71 22.90 0.37
CA PRO A 14 -16.78 21.77 0.28
C PRO A 14 -17.52 20.53 0.75
N TYR A 15 -17.77 19.59 -0.16
CA TYR A 15 -18.36 18.32 0.18
C TYR A 15 -17.33 17.54 1.02
N ILE A 16 -17.53 17.52 2.34
CA ILE A 16 -16.67 16.79 3.26
C ILE A 16 -16.95 15.30 3.06
N VAL A 17 -16.21 14.67 2.16
CA VAL A 17 -16.24 13.22 2.03
C VAL A 17 -15.76 12.63 3.36
N PRO A 18 -16.59 11.86 4.08
CA PRO A 18 -16.17 11.28 5.33
C PRO A 18 -14.98 10.36 5.07
N LYS A 19 -13.97 10.41 5.95
CA LYS A 19 -12.70 9.65 5.81
C LYS A 19 -12.88 8.14 5.64
N ASN A 20 -14.09 7.62 5.87
CA ASN A 20 -14.44 6.22 5.77
C ASN A 20 -14.94 5.80 4.38
N VAL A 21 -15.14 6.73 3.44
CA VAL A 21 -15.51 6.43 2.05
C VAL A 21 -14.24 6.31 1.23
N LYS A 22 -13.97 5.09 0.76
CA LYS A 22 -12.79 4.80 -0.04
C LYS A 22 -13.06 5.16 -1.50
N ALA A 23 -12.29 6.09 -2.05
CA ALA A 23 -12.35 6.45 -3.47
C ALA A 23 -11.55 5.49 -4.39
N ARG A 24 -10.98 4.39 -3.83
CA ARG A 24 -10.21 3.42 -4.61
C ARG A 24 -11.11 2.31 -5.14
N PHE A 25 -10.91 1.93 -6.39
CA PHE A 25 -11.56 0.74 -6.97
C PHE A 25 -11.06 -0.52 -6.26
N GLU A 26 -11.95 -1.20 -5.56
CA GLU A 26 -11.75 -2.49 -4.90
C GLU A 26 -12.62 -3.55 -5.60
N PHE A 27 -12.03 -4.68 -6.01
CA PHE A 27 -12.80 -5.83 -6.54
C PHE A 27 -13.34 -6.70 -5.40
N PHE A 28 -12.56 -6.81 -4.32
CA PHE A 28 -12.97 -7.42 -3.06
C PHE A 28 -12.60 -6.45 -1.93
N PRO A 29 -13.26 -6.48 -0.76
CA PRO A 29 -12.92 -5.62 0.36
C PRO A 29 -11.42 -5.68 0.70
N GLY A 30 -10.71 -4.58 0.47
CA GLY A 30 -9.26 -4.46 0.64
C GLY A 30 -8.40 -4.84 -0.57
N ILE A 31 -8.91 -5.51 -1.61
CA ILE A 31 -8.13 -5.87 -2.81
C ILE A 31 -8.55 -4.98 -3.98
N GLY A 32 -7.67 -4.06 -4.37
CA GLY A 32 -7.82 -3.23 -5.56
C GLY A 32 -7.01 -3.74 -6.74
N VAL A 33 -7.03 -2.95 -7.82
CA VAL A 33 -6.33 -3.26 -9.09
C VAL A 33 -4.82 -3.46 -8.86
N ARG A 34 -4.20 -2.61 -8.04
CA ARG A 34 -2.76 -2.66 -7.77
C ARG A 34 -2.38 -3.95 -7.05
N GLU A 35 -3.23 -4.38 -6.13
CA GLU A 35 -3.03 -5.58 -5.35
C GLU A 35 -3.13 -6.83 -6.23
N ILE A 36 -4.12 -6.89 -7.11
CA ILE A 36 -4.26 -7.97 -8.09
C ILE A 36 -3.04 -8.02 -9.03
N ALA A 37 -2.59 -6.87 -9.53
CA ALA A 37 -1.42 -6.82 -10.41
C ALA A 37 -0.16 -7.37 -9.72
N MET A 38 0.04 -7.06 -8.44
CA MET A 38 1.16 -7.60 -7.65
C MET A 38 1.05 -9.11 -7.42
N ILE A 39 -0.15 -9.62 -7.14
CA ILE A 39 -0.38 -11.06 -6.95
C ILE A 39 -0.14 -11.82 -8.26
N LEU A 40 -0.62 -11.30 -9.39
CA LEU A 40 -0.38 -11.86 -10.72
C LEU A 40 1.12 -11.86 -11.05
N LEU A 41 1.82 -10.75 -10.79
CA LEU A 41 3.26 -10.67 -11.00
C LEU A 41 4.01 -11.73 -10.17
N ALA A 42 3.65 -11.89 -8.90
CA ALA A 42 4.25 -12.91 -8.04
C ALA A 42 3.95 -14.34 -8.54
N GLY A 43 2.74 -14.59 -9.03
CA GLY A 43 2.36 -15.86 -9.66
C GLY A 43 3.18 -16.15 -10.92
N ILE A 44 3.40 -15.15 -11.78
CA ILE A 44 4.26 -15.28 -12.97
C ILE A 44 5.69 -15.62 -12.54
N VAL A 45 6.24 -14.93 -11.55
CA VAL A 45 7.59 -15.22 -11.04
C VAL A 45 7.67 -16.65 -10.48
N GLY A 46 6.69 -17.07 -9.68
CA GLY A 46 6.64 -18.43 -9.13
C GLY A 46 6.52 -19.49 -10.22
N LEU A 47 5.74 -19.21 -11.27
CA LEU A 47 5.60 -20.06 -12.45
C LEU A 47 6.92 -20.14 -13.23
N SER A 48 7.59 -19.02 -13.49
CA SER A 48 8.90 -19.00 -14.16
C SER A 48 9.94 -19.82 -13.41
N VAL A 49 10.03 -19.64 -12.09
CA VAL A 49 10.92 -20.43 -11.23
C VAL A 49 10.52 -21.91 -11.25
N GLY A 50 9.23 -22.21 -11.14
CA GLY A 50 8.70 -23.58 -11.22
C GLY A 50 9.03 -24.28 -12.54
N PHE A 51 8.97 -23.57 -13.66
CA PHE A 51 9.37 -24.10 -14.98
C PHE A 51 10.85 -24.43 -15.06
N ILE A 52 11.72 -23.59 -14.48
CA ILE A 52 13.17 -23.87 -14.42
C ILE A 52 13.42 -25.15 -13.62
N PHE A 53 12.77 -25.31 -12.45
CA PHE A 53 12.90 -26.52 -11.65
C PHE A 53 12.31 -27.77 -12.32
N ASN A 54 11.17 -27.63 -13.01
CA ASN A 54 10.60 -28.70 -13.82
C ASN A 54 11.55 -29.14 -14.93
N PHE A 55 12.23 -28.21 -15.61
CA PHE A 55 13.20 -28.55 -16.65
C PHE A 55 14.40 -29.34 -16.10
N ILE A 56 14.86 -29.03 -14.89
CA ILE A 56 16.00 -29.71 -14.26
C ILE A 56 15.62 -31.09 -13.71
N THR A 57 14.44 -31.22 -13.09
CA THR A 57 14.03 -32.43 -12.35
C THR A 57 13.07 -33.34 -13.12
N GLY A 58 12.46 -32.86 -14.21
CA GLY A 58 11.41 -33.56 -14.96
C GLY A 58 10.06 -33.66 -14.23
N SER A 59 9.91 -33.08 -13.05
CA SER A 59 8.68 -33.17 -12.25
C SER A 59 7.80 -31.93 -12.42
N ILE A 60 6.59 -32.16 -12.96
CA ILE A 60 5.61 -31.09 -13.18
C ILE A 60 5.12 -30.44 -11.88
N LEU A 61 5.31 -31.10 -10.74
CA LEU A 61 4.90 -30.59 -9.42
C LEU A 61 5.53 -29.23 -9.11
N TRP A 62 6.73 -28.95 -9.63
CA TRP A 62 7.42 -27.67 -9.42
C TRP A 62 6.72 -26.49 -10.07
N VAL A 63 5.93 -26.69 -11.13
CA VAL A 63 5.10 -25.62 -11.73
C VAL A 63 4.02 -25.17 -10.73
N GLY A 64 3.63 -26.04 -9.80
CA GLY A 64 2.72 -25.72 -8.70
C GLY A 64 3.23 -24.63 -7.75
N LEU A 65 4.52 -24.25 -7.81
CA LEU A 65 5.13 -23.18 -7.01
C LEU A 65 4.47 -21.80 -7.25
N ALA A 66 3.78 -21.62 -8.38
CA ALA A 66 2.97 -20.42 -8.66
C ALA A 66 1.87 -20.18 -7.61
N ILE A 67 1.31 -21.26 -7.04
CA ILE A 67 0.21 -21.18 -6.06
C ILE A 67 0.69 -20.61 -4.72
N PRO A 68 1.69 -21.22 -4.02
CA PRO A 68 2.15 -20.70 -2.74
C PRO A 68 2.79 -19.31 -2.86
N THR A 69 3.45 -19.00 -3.98
CA THR A 69 4.02 -17.66 -4.21
C THR A 69 2.93 -16.59 -4.38
N GLY A 70 1.90 -16.86 -5.17
CA GLY A 70 0.72 -15.99 -5.27
C GLY A 70 -0.01 -15.83 -3.94
N ALA A 71 -0.25 -16.94 -3.23
CA ALA A 71 -0.87 -16.92 -1.90
C ALA A 71 -0.07 -16.08 -0.89
N PHE A 72 1.24 -16.25 -0.86
CA PHE A 72 2.14 -15.45 -0.01
C PHE A 72 2.06 -13.96 -0.35
N MET A 73 2.03 -13.61 -1.64
CA MET A 73 1.91 -12.21 -2.05
C MET A 73 0.57 -11.59 -1.61
N THR A 74 -0.51 -12.36 -1.60
CA THR A 74 -1.82 -11.86 -1.12
C THR A 74 -1.74 -11.42 0.35
N LEU A 75 -0.98 -12.14 1.18
CA LEU A 75 -0.81 -11.82 2.59
C LEU A 75 -0.01 -10.53 2.79
N LEU A 76 1.01 -10.31 1.95
CA LEU A 76 1.84 -9.10 2.04
C LEU A 76 1.09 -7.84 1.61
N VAL A 77 0.30 -7.98 0.56
CA VAL A 77 -0.30 -6.86 -0.15
C VAL A 77 -1.68 -6.48 0.40
N LYS A 78 -2.35 -7.39 1.11
CA LYS A 78 -3.66 -7.13 1.72
C LYS A 78 -3.57 -5.94 2.70
N PRO A 79 -4.27 -4.83 2.44
CA PRO A 79 -4.29 -3.69 3.32
C PRO A 79 -5.19 -3.96 4.53
N ASN A 80 -4.79 -3.43 5.68
CA ASN A 80 -5.60 -3.47 6.88
C ASN A 80 -6.84 -2.57 6.72
N PRO A 81 -8.06 -3.06 6.97
CA PRO A 81 -9.29 -2.29 6.77
C PRO A 81 -9.37 -1.02 7.62
N ARG A 82 -8.69 -0.97 8.77
CA ARG A 82 -8.71 0.17 9.70
C ARG A 82 -7.70 1.26 9.33
N THR A 83 -6.51 0.89 8.87
CA THR A 83 -5.43 1.84 8.58
C THR A 83 -5.21 2.10 7.10
N GLY A 84 -5.75 1.24 6.22
CA GLY A 84 -5.53 1.28 4.77
C GLY A 84 -4.11 0.93 4.34
N ARG A 85 -3.22 0.57 5.28
CA ARG A 85 -1.81 0.22 5.01
C ARG A 85 -1.65 -1.28 4.87
N ASN A 86 -0.78 -1.70 3.97
CA ASN A 86 -0.37 -3.10 3.83
C ASN A 86 0.97 -3.36 4.54
N THR A 87 1.42 -4.62 4.56
CA THR A 87 2.69 -4.98 5.22
C THR A 87 3.92 -4.38 4.52
N LEU A 88 3.84 -4.19 3.19
CA LEU A 88 4.91 -3.56 2.41
C LEU A 88 5.09 -2.09 2.80
N ASP A 89 4.01 -1.39 3.14
CA ASP A 89 4.06 0.00 3.60
C ASP A 89 4.75 0.10 4.95
N ILE A 90 4.46 -0.84 5.86
CA ILE A 90 5.16 -0.94 7.15
C ILE A 90 6.66 -1.19 6.91
N LEU A 91 7.00 -2.08 5.98
CA LEU A 91 8.39 -2.38 5.65
C LEU A 91 9.13 -1.16 5.07
N LYS A 92 8.45 -0.35 4.24
CA LYS A 92 8.99 0.92 3.74
C LYS A 92 9.19 1.93 4.87
N ASP A 93 8.22 2.05 5.77
CA ASP A 93 8.30 2.93 6.93
C ASP A 93 9.46 2.53 7.85
N MET A 94 9.68 1.23 8.07
CA MET A 94 10.83 0.72 8.83
C MET A 94 12.16 1.11 8.19
N ARG A 95 12.29 0.97 6.86
CA ARG A 95 13.51 1.40 6.15
C ARG A 95 13.73 2.91 6.26
N ARG A 96 12.66 3.70 6.06
CA ARG A 96 12.70 5.16 6.17
C ARG A 96 13.09 5.61 7.58
N PHE A 97 12.52 4.95 8.59
CA PHE A 97 12.83 5.20 9.99
C PHE A 97 14.28 4.86 10.33
N LYS A 98 14.78 3.72 9.83
CA LYS A 98 16.19 3.32 10.00
C LYS A 98 17.16 4.31 9.35
N ALA A 99 16.78 4.87 8.21
CA ALA A 99 17.58 5.86 7.48
C ALA A 99 17.52 7.28 8.11
N SER A 100 16.56 7.55 8.99
CA SER A 100 16.38 8.87 9.60
C SER A 100 17.26 9.03 10.85
N PRO A 101 18.12 10.06 10.95
CA PRO A 101 18.92 10.31 12.13
C PRO A 101 18.03 10.75 13.30
N LYS A 102 18.04 9.97 14.38
CA LYS A 102 17.32 10.29 15.61
C LYS A 102 18.14 11.26 16.48
N ARG A 103 18.11 12.56 16.16
CA ARG A 103 18.56 13.59 17.12
C ARG A 103 17.41 13.92 18.06
N TYR A 104 17.38 13.25 19.21
CA TYR A 104 16.55 13.68 20.31
C TYR A 104 17.28 14.82 21.01
N TYR A 105 16.79 16.06 20.89
CA TYR A 105 17.22 17.19 21.74
C TYR A 105 16.61 17.02 23.15
N TYR A 106 16.74 15.84 23.73
CA TYR A 106 16.28 15.61 25.09
C TYR A 106 17.38 16.05 26.04
N GLN A 107 17.26 17.29 26.54
CA GLN A 107 18.05 17.75 27.67
C GLN A 107 17.39 17.24 28.96
N PHE A 108 18.10 16.35 29.66
CA PHE A 108 17.66 15.86 30.97
C PHE A 108 17.73 17.03 31.96
N GLY A 109 16.58 17.54 32.41
CA GLY A 109 16.49 18.60 33.43
C GLY A 109 15.74 19.88 33.04
N GLU A 110 15.37 20.06 31.76
CA GLU A 110 14.69 21.30 31.29
C GLU A 110 13.15 21.23 31.38
N GLY A 111 12.60 20.06 31.70
CA GLY A 111 11.16 19.85 31.90
C GLY A 111 10.80 19.88 33.39
N ARG A 112 10.60 21.08 33.94
CA ARG A 112 10.31 21.44 35.35
C ARG A 112 11.55 21.62 36.23
N GLY A 113 12.16 22.79 36.13
CA GLY A 113 13.04 23.35 37.14
C GLY A 113 12.71 24.83 37.34
N ASN A 114 11.96 25.10 38.43
CA ASN A 114 11.55 26.38 39.03
C ASN A 114 10.53 27.24 38.28
#